data_AF-A0AA89TI40-F1
#
_entry.id   AF-A0AA89TI40-F1
#
_cell.length_a   1.000
_cell.length_b   1.000
_cell.length_c   1.000
_cell.angle_alpha   90.00
_cell.angle_beta   90.00
_cell.angle_gamma   90.00
#
_symmetry.space_group_name_H-M   'P 1'
#
loop_
_entity.id
_entity.type
_entity.pdbx_description
1 polymer ?
#
loop_
_entity_poly.entity_id
_entity_poly.type
_entity_poly.pdbx_seq_one_letter_code
_entity_poly.pdbx_strand_id
1 'polypeptide(L)'
;MEIGAVSATGTWSVGAASVGELVSRRRDEVGRLLDLVRGIGGFSPATMAIADELGYLREHEVTAPALLLWSGAVEGIPPRLEDLEQRDVVRRMCHMAADLQMTYLLQALITAAVVSGGDVRQGAARIVDALTLASGLADETGRTAPALVFRMWRVAHLPALLRPDAGTPEQGKAAFRAYDQALEALTTSA
;
A
#
# COMPACT_ATOMS: atom_id res chain seq x y z
N MET A 1 3.47 7.24 1.80
CA MET A 1 3.40 8.71 1.91
C MET A 1 4.39 9.39 0.99
N GLU A 2 5.67 9.05 1.02
CA GLU A 2 6.71 9.60 0.11
C GLU A 2 6.30 9.61 -1.37
N ILE A 3 5.82 8.48 -1.89
CA ILE A 3 5.36 8.35 -3.29
C ILE A 3 4.25 9.35 -3.62
N GLY A 4 3.27 9.48 -2.72
CA GLY A 4 2.18 10.43 -2.84
C GLY A 4 2.66 11.88 -2.80
N ALA A 5 3.65 12.18 -1.94
CA ALA A 5 4.20 13.53 -1.82
C ALA A 5 4.89 13.95 -3.11
N VAL A 6 5.68 13.05 -3.72
CA VAL A 6 6.34 13.28 -5.01
C VAL A 6 5.32 13.38 -6.14
N SER A 7 4.33 12.48 -6.18
CA SER A 7 3.28 12.52 -7.20
C SER A 7 2.45 13.82 -7.14
N ALA A 8 2.14 14.31 -5.94
CA ALA A 8 1.38 15.53 -5.72
C ALA A 8 2.08 16.79 -6.23
N THR A 9 3.41 16.76 -6.43
CA THR A 9 4.15 17.88 -7.05
C THR A 9 3.74 18.12 -8.51
N GLY A 10 3.19 17.12 -9.20
CA GLY A 10 2.88 17.13 -10.64
C GLY A 10 4.11 17.17 -11.58
N THR A 11 5.28 17.51 -11.03
CA THR A 11 6.55 17.64 -11.76
C THR A 11 7.45 16.43 -11.60
N TRP A 12 7.17 15.56 -10.62
CA TRP A 12 8.02 14.43 -10.20
C TRP A 12 9.38 14.89 -9.67
N SER A 13 9.42 16.08 -9.06
CA SER A 13 10.62 16.59 -8.40
C SER A 13 10.68 16.07 -6.97
N VAL A 14 11.75 15.35 -6.64
CA VAL A 14 11.97 14.83 -5.28
C VAL A 14 12.19 15.98 -4.29
N GLY A 15 13.02 16.96 -4.65
CA GLY A 15 13.32 18.10 -3.78
C GLY A 15 12.16 19.07 -3.55
N ALA A 16 11.07 18.94 -4.31
CA ALA A 16 9.84 19.72 -4.10
C ALA A 16 8.77 18.95 -3.31
N ALA A 17 9.01 17.67 -2.99
CA ALA A 17 8.05 16.84 -2.27
C ALA A 17 8.05 17.19 -0.77
N SER A 18 6.87 17.33 -0.18
CA SER A 18 6.69 17.46 1.26
C SER A 18 5.66 16.44 1.76
N VAL A 19 6.10 15.56 2.65
CA VAL A 19 5.23 14.58 3.29
C VAL A 19 4.29 15.26 4.28
N GLY A 20 4.78 16.23 5.05
CA GLY A 20 4.01 16.99 6.04
C GLY A 20 2.92 17.84 5.40
N GLU A 21 3.18 18.45 4.24
CA GLU A 21 2.16 19.18 3.48
C GLU A 21 1.07 18.23 2.97
N LEU A 22 1.46 17.10 2.35
CA LEU A 22 0.50 16.09 1.89
C LEU A 22 -0.38 15.58 3.05
N VAL A 23 0.24 15.18 4.17
CA VAL A 23 -0.46 14.70 5.36
C VAL A 23 -1.39 15.77 5.92
N SER A 24 -0.95 17.03 5.98
CA SER A 24 -1.77 18.12 6.50
C SER A 24 -2.98 18.39 5.61
N ARG A 25 -2.79 18.38 4.28
CA ARG A 25 -3.84 18.59 3.29
C ARG A 25 -4.85 17.44 3.25
N ARG A 26 -4.40 16.20 3.47
CA ARG A 26 -5.22 14.97 3.40
C ARG A 26 -5.44 14.34 4.79
N ARG A 27 -5.44 15.15 5.85
CA ARG A 27 -5.46 14.70 7.26
C ARG A 27 -6.61 13.74 7.55
N ASP A 28 -7.81 14.08 7.12
CA ASP A 28 -9.00 13.28 7.39
C ASP A 28 -8.93 11.90 6.73
N GLU A 29 -8.37 11.83 5.52
CA GLU A 29 -8.20 10.57 4.80
C GLU A 29 -7.12 9.69 5.43
N VAL A 30 -6.00 10.30 5.85
CA VAL A 30 -4.95 9.60 6.61
C VAL A 30 -5.52 9.07 7.93
N GLY A 31 -6.29 9.87 8.66
CA GLY A 31 -6.95 9.45 9.90
C GLY A 31 -7.89 8.27 9.68
N ARG A 32 -8.77 8.36 8.69
CA ARG A 32 -9.70 7.28 8.32
C ARG A 32 -8.97 6.00 7.89
N LEU A 33 -7.88 6.11 7.14
CA LEU A 33 -7.07 4.96 6.74
C LEU A 33 -6.48 4.26 7.97
N LEU A 34 -5.91 5.02 8.91
CA LEU A 34 -5.35 4.47 10.15
C LEU A 34 -6.42 3.80 11.02
N ASP A 35 -7.61 4.39 11.12
CA ASP A 35 -8.73 3.80 11.86
C ASP A 35 -9.18 2.48 11.23
N LEU A 36 -9.21 2.38 9.90
CA LEU A 36 -9.51 1.14 9.19
C LEU A 36 -8.43 0.08 9.43
N VAL A 37 -7.15 0.44 9.30
CA VAL A 37 -6.02 -0.48 9.58
C VAL A 37 -6.11 -1.01 11.00
N ARG A 38 -6.35 -0.13 11.98
CA ARG A 38 -6.54 -0.50 13.37
C ARG A 38 -7.73 -1.45 13.55
N GLY A 39 -8.87 -1.14 12.94
CA GLY A 39 -10.08 -1.94 13.03
C GLY A 39 -9.96 -3.32 12.38
N ILE A 40 -9.23 -3.42 11.27
CA ILE A 40 -8.98 -4.69 10.56
C ILE A 40 -8.00 -5.57 11.35
N GLY A 41 -6.90 -5.00 11.83
CA GLY A 41 -5.88 -5.74 12.56
C GLY A 41 -6.15 -5.95 14.03
N GLY A 42 -7.23 -5.38 14.58
CA GLY A 42 -7.51 -5.42 16.01
C GLY A 42 -6.39 -4.76 16.84
N PHE A 43 -5.66 -3.80 16.27
CA PHE A 43 -4.48 -3.23 16.91
C PHE A 43 -4.86 -2.39 18.14
N SER A 44 -4.12 -2.61 19.22
CA SER A 44 -4.28 -1.84 20.44
C SER A 44 -3.83 -0.39 20.23
N PRO A 45 -4.30 0.57 21.05
CA PRO A 45 -3.76 1.94 21.04
C PRO A 45 -2.23 1.99 21.19
N ALA A 46 -1.66 1.12 22.02
CA ALA A 46 -0.22 1.05 22.22
C ALA A 46 0.51 0.60 20.95
N THR A 47 -0.06 -0.34 20.19
CA THR A 47 0.48 -0.75 18.89
C THR A 47 0.44 0.40 17.88
N MET A 48 -0.66 1.16 17.86
CA MET A 48 -0.79 2.31 16.95
C MET A 48 0.18 3.44 17.32
N ALA A 49 0.46 3.66 18.61
CA ALA A 49 1.44 4.65 19.05
C ALA A 49 2.84 4.39 18.51
N ILE A 50 3.25 3.11 18.33
CA ILE A 50 4.54 2.77 17.71
C ILE A 50 4.61 3.31 16.28
N ALA A 51 3.53 3.23 15.50
CA ALA A 51 3.50 3.75 14.14
C ALA A 51 3.67 5.28 14.11
N ASP A 52 3.09 5.99 15.08
CA ASP A 52 3.23 7.44 15.24
C ASP A 52 4.63 7.86 15.68
N GLU A 53 5.27 7.04 16.52
CA GLU A 53 6.64 7.26 17.00
C GLU A 53 7.69 7.10 15.90
N LEU A 54 7.47 6.15 14.97
CA LEU A 54 8.33 5.95 13.80
C LEU A 54 8.34 7.15 12.84
N GLY A 55 7.38 8.08 12.99
CA GLY A 55 7.46 9.39 12.35
C GLY A 55 7.17 9.38 10.85
N TYR A 56 6.66 8.30 10.27
CA TYR A 56 6.36 8.19 8.84
C TYR A 56 5.34 9.20 8.30
N LEU A 57 4.57 9.84 9.19
CA LEU A 57 3.60 10.89 8.86
C LEU A 57 4.13 12.31 9.15
N ARG A 58 5.33 12.43 9.69
CA ARG A 58 5.99 13.72 9.95
C ARG A 58 6.78 14.14 8.71
N GLU A 59 7.09 15.43 8.64
CA GLU A 59 8.00 15.92 7.60
C GLU A 59 9.35 15.19 7.70
N HIS A 60 9.82 14.68 6.57
CA HIS A 60 11.13 14.08 6.40
C HIS A 60 11.54 14.21 4.94
N GLU A 61 12.85 14.21 4.71
CA GLU A 61 13.41 14.28 3.36
C GLU A 61 13.02 13.03 2.57
N VAL A 62 12.38 13.24 1.42
CA VAL A 62 12.20 12.20 0.41
C VAL A 62 13.45 12.22 -0.48
N THR A 63 14.05 11.07 -0.73
CA THR A 63 15.27 10.96 -1.54
C THR A 63 15.08 10.01 -2.71
N ALA A 64 15.76 10.25 -3.83
CA ALA A 64 15.69 9.35 -4.98
C ALA A 64 16.19 7.92 -4.67
N PRO A 65 17.24 7.71 -3.83
CA PRO A 65 17.61 6.37 -3.35
C PRO A 65 16.52 5.69 -2.53
N ALA A 66 15.75 6.41 -1.70
CA ALA A 66 14.62 5.82 -0.98
C ALA A 66 13.53 5.35 -1.96
N LEU A 67 13.20 6.15 -2.97
CA LEU A 67 12.26 5.76 -4.03
C LEU A 67 12.75 4.56 -4.85
N LEU A 68 14.07 4.46 -5.09
CA LEU A 68 14.67 3.28 -5.73
C LEU A 68 14.44 2.01 -4.89
N LEU A 69 14.64 2.10 -3.57
CA LEU A 69 14.35 0.98 -2.67
C LEU A 69 12.86 0.60 -2.69
N TRP A 70 11.97 1.58 -2.57
CA TRP A 70 10.52 1.33 -2.54
C TRP A 70 9.96 0.78 -3.85
N SER A 71 10.61 1.09 -4.97
CA SER A 71 10.28 0.58 -6.30
C SER A 71 10.89 -0.80 -6.61
N GLY A 72 11.55 -1.45 -5.64
CA GLY A 72 12.20 -2.74 -5.86
C GLY A 72 13.40 -2.64 -6.81
N ALA A 73 14.09 -1.50 -6.81
CA ALA A 73 15.24 -1.20 -7.66
C ALA A 73 14.98 -1.34 -9.17
N VAL A 74 13.77 -0.97 -9.64
CA VAL A 74 13.35 -1.14 -11.05
C VAL A 74 14.25 -0.42 -12.07
N GLU A 75 14.94 0.65 -11.66
CA GLU A 75 15.87 1.40 -12.51
C GLU A 75 17.32 0.90 -12.40
N GLY A 76 17.59 -0.08 -11.52
CA GLY A 76 18.94 -0.45 -11.13
C GLY A 76 19.67 0.66 -10.35
N ILE A 77 20.89 0.39 -9.92
CA ILE A 77 21.75 1.40 -9.28
C ILE A 77 22.61 2.05 -10.38
N PRO A 78 22.39 3.33 -10.73
CA PRO A 78 23.17 3.99 -11.76
C PRO A 78 24.60 4.28 -11.27
N PRO A 79 25.57 4.45 -12.18
CA PRO A 79 26.93 4.86 -11.83
C PRO A 79 27.01 6.21 -11.11
N ARG A 80 26.03 7.10 -11.36
CA ARG A 80 25.87 8.41 -10.73
C ARG A 80 24.48 8.50 -10.13
N LEU A 81 24.39 8.73 -8.81
CA LEU A 81 23.11 8.71 -8.10
C LEU A 81 22.19 9.87 -8.53
N GLU A 82 22.76 10.97 -9.03
CA GLU A 82 22.00 12.11 -9.54
C GLU A 82 21.15 11.75 -10.76
N ASP A 83 21.50 10.67 -11.48
CA ASP A 83 20.69 10.17 -12.58
C ASP A 83 19.34 9.61 -12.11
N LEU A 84 19.18 9.28 -10.82
CA LEU A 84 17.90 8.89 -10.23
C LEU A 84 16.90 10.05 -10.11
N GLU A 85 17.37 11.30 -10.10
CA GLU A 85 16.52 12.49 -9.95
C GLU A 85 15.91 12.97 -11.28
N GLN A 86 16.28 12.32 -12.39
CA GLN A 86 15.66 12.61 -13.68
C GLN A 86 14.16 12.34 -13.61
N ARG A 87 13.37 13.31 -14.07
CA ARG A 87 11.89 13.30 -13.99
C ARG A 87 11.25 11.97 -14.38
N ASP A 88 11.65 11.39 -15.51
CA ASP A 88 11.07 10.14 -16.00
C ASP A 88 11.48 8.93 -15.15
N VAL A 89 12.67 8.94 -14.57
CA VAL A 89 13.18 7.92 -13.65
C VAL A 89 12.40 7.98 -12.35
N VAL A 90 12.27 9.16 -11.74
CA VAL A 90 11.44 9.37 -10.54
C VAL A 90 10.01 8.94 -10.76
N ARG A 91 9.40 9.34 -11.89
CA ARG A 91 8.04 8.95 -12.24
C ARG A 91 7.87 7.44 -12.34
N ARG A 92 8.79 6.73 -13.00
CA ARG A 92 8.76 5.27 -13.11
C ARG A 92 8.94 4.58 -11.76
N MET A 93 9.89 5.05 -10.94
CA MET A 93 10.08 4.54 -9.58
C MET A 93 8.82 4.75 -8.73
N CYS A 94 8.22 5.94 -8.74
CA CYS A 94 6.99 6.22 -8.00
C CYS A 94 5.83 5.33 -8.44
N HIS A 95 5.64 5.11 -9.74
CA HIS A 95 4.58 4.20 -10.22
C HIS A 95 4.81 2.76 -9.74
N MET A 96 6.02 2.23 -9.95
CA MET A 96 6.34 0.87 -9.51
C MET A 96 6.23 0.73 -7.99
N ALA A 97 6.71 1.72 -7.25
CA ALA A 97 6.61 1.74 -5.80
C ALA A 97 5.13 1.77 -5.36
N ALA A 98 4.27 2.57 -6.00
CA ALA A 98 2.84 2.58 -5.67
C ALA A 98 2.21 1.19 -5.85
N ASP A 99 2.47 0.53 -6.98
CA ASP A 99 1.95 -0.80 -7.28
C ASP A 99 2.43 -1.84 -6.26
N LEU A 100 3.73 -1.85 -5.94
CA LEU A 100 4.32 -2.77 -4.96
C LEU A 100 3.79 -2.51 -3.56
N GLN A 101 3.81 -1.26 -3.09
CA GLN A 101 3.40 -0.93 -1.73
C GLN A 101 1.90 -1.19 -1.51
N MET A 102 1.04 -0.91 -2.50
CA MET A 102 -0.39 -1.23 -2.38
C MET A 102 -0.64 -2.74 -2.39
N THR A 103 0.12 -3.50 -3.18
CA THR A 103 0.05 -4.96 -3.20
C THR A 103 0.47 -5.56 -1.85
N TYR A 104 1.54 -5.05 -1.25
CA TYR A 104 1.97 -5.46 0.10
C TYR A 104 0.99 -5.03 1.20
N LEU A 105 0.43 -3.81 1.09
CA LEU A 105 -0.59 -3.34 2.01
C LEU A 105 -1.80 -4.28 1.98
N LEU A 106 -2.28 -4.66 0.80
CA LEU A 106 -3.40 -5.59 0.66
C LEU A 106 -3.10 -6.95 1.30
N GLN A 107 -1.91 -7.51 1.05
CA GLN A 107 -1.49 -8.76 1.71
C GLN A 107 -1.47 -8.63 3.23
N ALA A 108 -0.95 -7.53 3.76
CA ALA A 108 -0.87 -7.29 5.19
C ALA A 108 -2.27 -7.16 5.82
N LEU A 109 -3.17 -6.42 5.17
CA LEU A 109 -4.56 -6.24 5.62
C LEU A 109 -5.34 -7.56 5.63
N ILE A 110 -5.25 -8.36 4.57
CA ILE A 110 -5.90 -9.68 4.52
C ILE A 110 -5.32 -10.59 5.61
N THR A 111 -4.00 -10.63 5.76
CA THR A 111 -3.34 -11.43 6.80
C THR A 111 -3.83 -11.02 8.19
N ALA A 112 -3.88 -9.73 8.47
CA ALA A 112 -4.37 -9.21 9.73
C ALA A 112 -5.85 -9.59 9.96
N ALA A 113 -6.69 -9.48 8.93
CA ALA A 113 -8.10 -9.84 9.01
C ALA A 113 -8.32 -11.35 9.26
N VAL A 114 -7.51 -12.20 8.60
CA VAL A 114 -7.49 -13.66 8.81
C VAL A 114 -7.10 -14.00 10.26
N VAL A 115 -6.06 -13.35 10.79
CA VAL A 115 -5.61 -13.56 12.18
C VAL A 115 -6.66 -13.09 13.18
N SER A 116 -7.33 -11.96 12.92
CA SER A 116 -8.42 -11.45 13.77
C SER A 116 -9.67 -12.34 13.78
N GLY A 117 -9.86 -13.21 12.78
CA GLY A 117 -10.94 -14.22 12.76
C GLY A 117 -12.36 -13.66 12.65
N GLY A 118 -12.52 -12.45 12.11
CA GLY A 118 -13.82 -11.77 11.97
C GLY A 118 -14.66 -12.21 10.76
N ASP A 119 -15.81 -11.56 10.55
CA ASP A 119 -16.64 -11.80 9.37
C ASP A 119 -15.91 -11.38 8.08
N VAL A 120 -15.78 -12.33 7.14
CA VAL A 120 -15.00 -12.13 5.91
C VAL A 120 -15.59 -11.04 5.02
N ARG A 121 -16.92 -10.94 4.91
CA ARG A 121 -17.56 -9.95 4.03
C ARG A 121 -17.36 -8.53 4.56
N GLN A 122 -17.57 -8.33 5.86
CA GLN A 122 -17.30 -7.05 6.52
C GLN A 122 -15.81 -6.70 6.48
N GLY A 123 -14.94 -7.70 6.69
CA GLY A 123 -13.49 -7.53 6.56
C GLY A 123 -13.09 -7.09 5.16
N ALA A 124 -13.58 -7.77 4.12
CA ALA A 124 -13.29 -7.44 2.72
C ALA A 124 -13.77 -6.04 2.36
N ALA A 125 -14.98 -5.63 2.79
CA ALA A 125 -15.47 -4.26 2.58
C ALA A 125 -14.56 -3.20 3.22
N ARG A 126 -14.14 -3.40 4.48
CA ARG A 126 -13.20 -2.49 5.15
C ARG A 126 -11.83 -2.44 4.45
N ILE A 127 -11.37 -3.57 3.93
CA ILE A 127 -10.12 -3.66 3.16
C ILE A 127 -10.22 -2.84 1.88
N VAL A 128 -11.34 -2.92 1.16
CA VAL A 128 -11.57 -2.11 -0.05
C VAL A 128 -11.61 -0.62 0.28
N ASP A 129 -12.26 -0.22 1.37
CA ASP A 129 -12.28 1.17 1.83
C ASP A 129 -10.86 1.68 2.16
N ALA A 130 -10.08 0.87 2.90
CA ALA A 130 -8.71 1.20 3.26
C ALA A 130 -7.82 1.32 2.01
N LEU A 131 -7.96 0.38 1.09
CA LEU A 131 -7.20 0.37 -0.15
C LEU A 131 -7.56 1.57 -1.04
N THR A 132 -8.84 1.94 -1.12
CA THR A 132 -9.28 3.12 -1.88
C THR A 132 -8.63 4.40 -1.35
N LEU A 133 -8.62 4.59 -0.02
CA LEU A 133 -7.95 5.74 0.60
C LEU A 133 -6.43 5.71 0.37
N ALA A 134 -5.78 4.56 0.58
CA ALA A 134 -4.34 4.41 0.41
C ALA A 134 -3.91 4.67 -1.04
N SER A 135 -4.66 4.15 -2.01
CA SER A 135 -4.44 4.42 -3.44
C SER A 135 -4.59 5.90 -3.78
N GLY A 136 -5.64 6.57 -3.27
CA GLY A 136 -5.85 8.00 -3.49
C GLY A 136 -4.81 8.90 -2.78
N LEU A 137 -4.13 8.39 -1.76
CA LEU A 137 -2.98 9.06 -1.13
C LEU A 137 -1.67 8.83 -1.90
N ALA A 138 -1.54 7.70 -2.59
CA ALA A 138 -0.35 7.36 -3.38
C ALA A 138 -0.37 7.98 -4.78
N ASP A 139 -1.54 8.01 -5.44
CA ASP A 139 -1.73 8.56 -6.78
C ASP A 139 -3.19 9.01 -6.99
N GLU A 140 -3.40 10.31 -7.16
CA GLU A 140 -4.73 10.90 -7.41
C GLU A 140 -5.24 10.63 -8.84
N THR A 141 -4.40 10.13 -9.75
CA THR A 141 -4.77 9.87 -11.16
C THR A 141 -5.56 8.56 -11.35
N GLY A 142 -5.70 7.75 -10.30
CA GLY A 142 -6.45 6.49 -10.34
C GLY A 142 -5.68 5.31 -10.93
N ARG A 143 -4.38 5.45 -11.23
CA ARG A 143 -3.54 4.34 -11.72
C ARG A 143 -3.52 3.15 -10.77
N THR A 144 -3.54 3.42 -9.46
CA THR A 144 -3.44 2.40 -8.42
C THR A 144 -4.81 1.96 -7.90
N ALA A 145 -5.83 1.89 -8.77
CA ALA A 145 -7.20 1.57 -8.38
C ALA A 145 -7.30 0.21 -7.65
N PRO A 146 -8.22 0.05 -6.67
CA PRO A 146 -8.36 -1.19 -5.88
C PRO A 146 -8.46 -2.48 -6.70
N ALA A 147 -9.18 -2.45 -7.83
CA ALA A 147 -9.31 -3.61 -8.72
C ALA A 147 -7.98 -4.04 -9.35
N LEU A 148 -7.11 -3.08 -9.70
CA LEU A 148 -5.79 -3.35 -10.25
C LEU A 148 -4.87 -3.94 -9.17
N VAL A 149 -4.89 -3.35 -7.97
CA VAL A 149 -4.12 -3.86 -6.83
C VAL A 149 -4.56 -5.28 -6.45
N PHE A 150 -5.87 -5.54 -6.40
CA PHE A 150 -6.40 -6.88 -6.15
C PHE A 150 -5.90 -7.89 -7.18
N ARG A 151 -5.93 -7.55 -8.48
CA ARG A 151 -5.41 -8.40 -9.55
C ARG A 151 -3.91 -8.68 -9.37
N MET A 152 -3.11 -7.67 -9.04
CA MET A 152 -1.67 -7.83 -8.80
C MET A 152 -1.40 -8.72 -7.58
N TRP A 153 -2.11 -8.50 -6.48
CA TRP A 153 -2.02 -9.31 -5.27
C TRP A 153 -2.32 -10.78 -5.52
N ARG A 154 -3.37 -11.09 -6.29
CA ARG A 154 -3.69 -12.47 -6.66
C ARG A 154 -2.54 -13.18 -7.35
N VAL A 155 -1.82 -12.49 -8.24
CA VAL A 155 -0.69 -13.08 -8.96
C VAL A 155 0.55 -13.18 -8.07
N ALA A 156 0.83 -12.14 -7.30
CA ALA A 156 2.05 -12.04 -6.50
C ALA A 156 2.06 -12.94 -5.25
N HIS A 157 0.90 -13.11 -4.59
CA HIS A 157 0.84 -13.73 -3.26
C HIS A 157 0.08 -15.05 -3.21
N LEU A 158 -1.08 -15.17 -3.88
CA LEU A 158 -1.94 -16.34 -3.70
C LEU A 158 -1.27 -17.67 -4.07
N PRO A 159 -0.48 -17.81 -5.16
CA PRO A 159 0.17 -19.08 -5.47
C PRO A 159 1.11 -19.55 -4.37
N ALA A 160 1.87 -18.64 -3.76
CA ALA A 160 2.78 -18.96 -2.67
C ALA A 160 2.03 -19.41 -1.39
N LEU A 161 0.78 -18.98 -1.22
CA LEU A 161 -0.04 -19.28 -0.05
C LEU A 161 -0.92 -20.54 -0.24
N LEU A 162 -1.49 -20.74 -1.43
CA LEU A 162 -2.59 -21.67 -1.67
C LEU A 162 -2.20 -22.97 -2.38
N ARG A 163 -0.98 -23.05 -2.94
CA ARG A 163 -0.53 -24.28 -3.58
C ARG A 163 -0.59 -25.47 -2.60
N PRO A 164 -0.79 -26.70 -3.09
CA PRO A 164 -0.83 -27.88 -2.24
C PRO A 164 0.42 -28.04 -1.37
N ASP A 165 1.60 -27.71 -1.92
CA ASP A 165 2.92 -27.79 -1.28
C ASP A 165 3.29 -26.53 -0.46
N ALA A 166 2.43 -25.51 -0.41
CA ALA A 166 2.67 -24.33 0.41
C ALA A 166 2.57 -24.66 1.90
N GLY A 167 3.47 -24.09 2.70
CA GLY A 167 3.52 -24.28 4.16
C GLY A 167 2.39 -23.63 4.96
N THR A 168 1.48 -22.91 4.29
CA THR A 168 0.28 -22.34 4.92
C THR A 168 -0.63 -23.46 5.45
N PRO A 169 -1.09 -23.42 6.71
CA PRO A 169 -2.07 -24.37 7.21
C PRO A 169 -3.37 -24.36 6.40
N GLU A 170 -4.08 -25.49 6.29
CA GLU A 170 -5.30 -25.59 5.46
C GLU A 170 -6.41 -24.63 5.91
N GLN A 171 -6.53 -24.36 7.21
CA GLN A 171 -7.44 -23.32 7.72
C GLN A 171 -7.07 -21.93 7.20
N GLY A 172 -5.77 -21.61 7.14
CA GLY A 172 -5.28 -20.38 6.55
C GLY A 172 -5.57 -20.31 5.05
N LYS A 173 -5.33 -21.39 4.31
CA LYS A 173 -5.68 -21.47 2.88
C LYS A 173 -7.17 -21.25 2.63
N ALA A 174 -8.04 -21.84 3.45
CA ALA A 174 -9.48 -21.63 3.38
C ALA A 174 -9.86 -20.16 3.61
N ALA A 175 -9.26 -19.51 4.62
CA ALA A 175 -9.50 -18.10 4.90
C ALA A 175 -9.03 -17.18 3.76
N PHE A 176 -7.83 -17.40 3.21
CA PHE A 176 -7.35 -16.64 2.05
C PHE A 176 -8.24 -16.82 0.81
N ARG A 177 -8.75 -18.02 0.55
CA ARG A 177 -9.73 -18.26 -0.54
C ARG A 177 -11.04 -17.51 -0.31
N ALA A 178 -11.51 -17.43 0.93
CA ALA A 178 -12.73 -16.70 1.25
C ALA A 178 -12.55 -15.18 1.02
N TYR A 179 -11.39 -14.62 1.38
CA TYR A 179 -11.07 -13.22 1.08
C TYR A 179 -10.89 -12.96 -0.41
N ASP A 180 -10.25 -13.86 -1.16
CA ASP A 180 -10.14 -13.77 -2.63
C ASP A 180 -11.52 -13.64 -3.29
N GLN A 181 -12.45 -14.53 -2.94
CA GLN A 181 -13.82 -14.51 -3.47
C GLN A 181 -14.60 -13.24 -3.06
N ALA A 182 -14.48 -12.83 -1.79
CA ALA A 182 -15.19 -11.64 -1.29
C ALA A 182 -14.67 -10.35 -1.92
N LEU A 183 -13.34 -10.22 -2.09
CA LEU A 183 -12.72 -9.08 -2.75
C LEU A 183 -13.05 -9.05 -4.24
N GLU A 184 -13.02 -10.20 -4.93
CA GLU A 184 -13.39 -10.28 -6.35
C GLU A 184 -14.80 -9.74 -6.62
N ALA A 185 -15.76 -10.10 -5.78
CA ALA A 185 -17.13 -9.60 -5.88
C ALA A 185 -17.22 -8.07 -5.72
N LEU A 186 -16.45 -7.51 -4.78
CA LEU A 186 -16.46 -6.08 -4.47
C LEU A 186 -15.69 -5.24 -5.51
N THR A 187 -14.59 -5.75 -6.05
CA THR A 187 -13.73 -4.98 -6.98
C THR A 187 -14.15 -5.08 -8.44
N THR A 188 -14.98 -6.07 -8.80
CA THR A 188 -15.47 -6.27 -10.17
C THR A 188 -16.85 -5.67 -10.39
N SER A 189 -17.54 -5.26 -9.33
CA SER A 189 -18.88 -4.68 -9.36
C SER A 189 -18.88 -3.14 -9.33
N ALA A 190 -17.72 -2.51 -9.53
CA ALA A 190 -17.52 -1.07 -9.65
C ALA A 190 -17.18 -0.71 -11.11
#